data_AF-A0A7X6IA20-F1
#
_entry.id   AF-A0A7X6IA20-F1
#
_cell.length_a   1.000
_cell.length_b   1.000
_cell.length_c   1.000
_cell.angle_alpha   90.00
_cell.angle_beta   90.00
_cell.angle_gamma   90.00
#
_symmetry.space_group_name_H-M   'P 1'
#
loop_
_entity.id
_entity.type
_entity.pdbx_description
1 polymer ?
#
loop_
_entity_poly.entity_id
_entity_poly.type
_entity_poly.pdbx_seq_one_letter_code
_entity_poly.pdbx_strand_id
1 'polypeptide(L)' 'MLELYQFEECPYCQIVRARLTDLGIDYLIRNEPRDKQKRERLQRISGQKGVPTLVDPERGVVIPDDDEKIIRYLEEQYQK' A
#
# COMPACT_ATOMS: atom_id res chain seq x y z
N MET A 1 7.19 -0.87 -10.71
CA MET A 1 7.46 -0.02 -9.52
C MET A 1 6.23 -0.03 -8.63
N LEU A 2 6.39 -0.37 -7.35
CA LEU A 2 5.28 -0.46 -6.39
C LEU A 2 4.72 0.91 -6.02
N GLU A 3 3.42 0.98 -5.76
CA GLU A 3 2.77 2.17 -5.18
C GLU A 3 2.09 1.82 -3.85
N LEU A 4 2.32 2.64 -2.82
CA LEU A 4 1.66 2.53 -1.52
C LEU A 4 0.75 3.74 -1.29
N TYR A 5 -0.55 3.50 -1.24
CA TYR A 5 -1.56 4.49 -0.89
C TYR A 5 -1.74 4.54 0.63
N GLN A 6 -1.54 5.72 1.21
CA GLN A 6 -1.44 5.90 2.66
C GLN A 6 -1.79 7.34 3.10
N PHE A 7 -1.81 7.58 4.41
CA PHE A 7 -1.68 8.92 5.00
C PHE A 7 -0.68 8.86 6.16
N GLU A 8 0.06 9.95 6.40
CA GLU A 8 1.27 9.94 7.24
C GLU A 8 1.08 9.32 8.64
N GLU A 9 -0.01 9.68 9.31
CA GLU A 9 -0.33 9.25 10.68
C GLU A 9 -0.93 7.83 10.78
N CYS A 10 -1.07 7.11 9.65
CA CYS A 10 -1.66 5.78 9.61
C CYS A 10 -0.73 4.73 10.24
N PRO A 11 -1.10 4.09 11.38
CA PRO A 11 -0.23 3.12 12.04
C PRO A 11 0.02 1.87 11.18
N TYR A 12 -1.01 1.30 10.56
CA TYR A 12 -0.86 0.13 9.66
C TYR A 12 0.04 0.44 8.45
N CYS A 13 -0.08 1.65 7.90
CA CYS A 13 0.75 2.09 6.79
C CYS A 13 2.22 2.27 7.20
N GLN A 14 2.50 2.61 8.45
CA GLN A 14 3.88 2.68 8.97
C GLN A 14 4.53 1.30 8.97
N ILE A 15 3.80 0.25 9.36
CA ILE A 15 4.29 -1.14 9.36
C ILE A 15 4.66 -1.57 7.93
N VAL A 16 3.79 -1.30 6.96
CA VAL A 16 4.08 -1.61 5.54
C VAL A 16 5.29 -0.83 5.02
N ARG A 17 5.44 0.46 5.37
CA ARG A 17 6.62 1.26 4.99
C ARG A 17 7.91 0.71 5.60
N ALA A 18 7.87 0.33 6.88
CA ALA A 18 9.00 -0.30 7.55
C ALA A 18 9.40 -1.57 6.79
N ARG A 19 8.44 -2.44 6.46
CA ARG A 19 8.74 -3.67 5.71
C ARG A 19 9.31 -3.42 4.32
N LEU A 20 8.75 -2.48 3.56
CA LEU A 20 9.30 -2.07 2.26
C LEU A 20 10.74 -1.57 2.38
N THR A 21 11.04 -0.84 3.46
CA THR A 21 12.38 -0.33 3.79
C THR A 21 13.33 -1.48 4.15
N ASP A 22 12.90 -2.41 5.00
CA ASP A 22 13.69 -3.58 5.41
C ASP A 22 14.06 -4.48 4.22
N LEU A 23 13.14 -4.61 3.26
CA LEU A 23 13.35 -5.37 2.03
C LEU A 23 14.15 -4.58 0.97
N GLY A 24 14.43 -3.29 1.20
CA GLY A 24 15.16 -2.44 0.26
C GLY A 24 14.45 -2.24 -1.08
N ILE A 25 13.11 -2.23 -1.08
CA ILE A 25 12.30 -2.11 -2.30
C ILE A 25 12.03 -0.64 -2.59
N ASP A 26 12.27 -0.20 -3.82
CA ASP A 26 11.84 1.13 -4.28
C ASP A 26 10.32 1.16 -4.52
N TYR A 27 9.65 2.14 -3.91
CA TYR A 27 8.21 2.34 -4.04
C TYR A 27 7.84 3.82 -4.04
N LEU A 28 6.67 4.12 -4.59
CA LEU A 28 6.12 5.46 -4.62
C LEU A 28 5.00 5.60 -3.58
N ILE A 29 5.08 6.64 -2.73
CA ILE A 29 4.02 6.97 -1.78
C ILE A 29 2.95 7.83 -2.47
N ARG A 30 1.70 7.37 -2.40
CA ARG A 30 0.50 8.11 -2.80
C ARG A 30 -0.23 8.56 -1.54
N ASN A 31 0.01 9.80 -1.13
CA ASN A 31 -0.71 10.38 0.00
C ASN A 31 -2.18 10.61 -0.34
N GLU A 32 -3.05 10.11 0.53
CA GLU A 32 -4.50 10.26 0.49
C GLU A 32 -4.95 11.15 1.66
N PRO A 33 -6.08 11.86 1.53
CA PRO A 33 -6.66 12.61 2.63
C PRO A 33 -6.88 11.74 3.88
N ARG A 34 -6.68 12.30 5.08
CA ARG A 34 -7.01 11.64 6.34
C ARG A 34 -8.50 11.27 6.40
N ASP A 35 -9.36 12.13 5.87
CA ASP A 35 -10.77 11.87 5.70
C ASP A 35 -11.00 10.77 4.63
N LYS A 36 -11.44 9.59 5.09
CA LYS A 36 -11.75 8.44 4.25
C LYS A 36 -12.74 8.78 3.14
N GLN A 37 -13.70 9.69 3.36
CA GLN A 37 -14.71 10.01 2.35
C GLN A 37 -14.13 10.70 1.12
N LYS A 38 -13.03 11.44 1.28
CA LYS A 38 -12.38 12.20 0.20
C LYS A 38 -11.46 11.37 -0.70
N ARG A 39 -11.30 10.07 -0.43
CA ARG A 39 -10.40 9.16 -1.17
C ARG A 39 -11.04 8.57 -2.43
N GLU A 40 -11.64 9.41 -3.28
CA GLU A 40 -12.32 8.95 -4.49
C GLU A 40 -11.36 8.31 -5.50
N ARG A 41 -10.13 8.82 -5.59
CA ARG A 41 -9.10 8.22 -6.46
C ARG A 41 -8.81 6.78 -6.03
N LEU A 42 -8.59 6.57 -4.74
CA LEU A 42 -8.33 5.25 -4.17
C LEU A 42 -9.50 4.28 -4.39
N GLN A 43 -10.74 4.76 -4.27
CA GLN A 43 -11.95 3.99 -4.57
C GLN A 43 -11.96 3.46 -6.01
N ARG A 44 -11.56 4.30 -6.98
CA ARG A 44 -11.52 3.91 -8.40
C ARG A 44 -10.45 2.84 -8.67
N ILE A 45 -9.34 2.88 -7.93
CA ILE A 45 -8.19 1.97 -8.13
C ILE A 45 -8.43 0.63 -7.44
N SER A 46 -8.92 0.67 -6.20
CA SER A 46 -8.94 -0.50 -5.31
C SER A 46 -10.31 -1.08 -5.02
N GLY A 47 -11.37 -0.42 -5.50
CA GLY A 47 -12.75 -0.79 -5.15
C GLY A 47 -13.15 -0.38 -3.73
N GLN A 48 -12.26 0.28 -2.97
CA GLN A 48 -12.56 0.80 -1.63
C GLN A 48 -11.71 2.02 -1.24
N LYS A 49 -11.96 2.62 -0.08
CA LYS A 49 -11.25 3.81 0.44
C LYS A 49 -10.25 3.49 1.57
N GLY A 50 -9.97 2.21 1.79
CA GLY A 50 -9.14 1.70 2.89
C GLY A 50 -7.64 1.83 2.63
N VAL A 51 -6.87 2.07 3.68
CA VAL A 51 -5.41 2.18 3.61
C VAL A 51 -4.82 1.39 4.77
N PRO A 52 -3.66 0.73 4.59
CA PRO A 52 -2.80 0.78 3.41
C PRO A 52 -3.39 0.06 2.19
N THR A 53 -3.09 0.57 1.00
CA THR A 53 -3.37 -0.15 -0.26
C THR A 53 -2.09 -0.22 -1.07
N LEU A 54 -1.65 -1.44 -1.38
CA LEU A 54 -0.51 -1.68 -2.27
C LEU A 54 -1.00 -1.93 -3.69
N VAL A 55 -0.34 -1.31 -4.66
CA VAL A 55 -0.50 -1.60 -6.08
C VAL A 55 0.86 -2.05 -6.63
N ASP A 56 0.88 -3.22 -7.27
CA ASP A 56 1.97 -3.69 -8.11
C ASP A 56 1.50 -3.71 -9.58
N PRO A 57 1.81 -2.66 -10.36
CA PRO A 57 1.43 -2.59 -11.76
C PRO A 57 2.12 -3.67 -12.63
N GLU A 58 3.30 -4.15 -12.25
CA GLU A 58 4.06 -5.13 -13.04
C GLU A 58 3.41 -6.51 -12.97
N ARG A 59 2.78 -6.84 -11.84
CA ARG A 59 2.05 -8.09 -11.62
C ARG A 59 0.54 -7.95 -11.75
N GLY A 60 0.02 -6.74 -11.97
CA GLY A 60 -1.42 -6.46 -12.01
C GLY A 60 -2.11 -6.72 -10.67
N VAL A 61 -1.41 -6.53 -9.55
CA VAL A 61 -1.91 -6.84 -8.20
C VAL A 61 -2.35 -5.56 -7.49
N VAL A 62 -3.51 -5.63 -6.84
CA VAL A 62 -4.00 -4.59 -5.91
C VAL A 62 -4.42 -5.28 -4.62
N ILE A 63 -3.82 -4.86 -3.50
CA ILE A 63 -4.13 -5.38 -2.16
C ILE A 63 -4.59 -4.22 -1.29
N PRO A 64 -5.91 -4.08 -1.05
CA PRO A 64 -6.42 -2.94 -0.30
C PRO A 64 -6.81 -3.27 1.14
N ASP A 65 -6.50 -2.35 2.05
CA ASP A 65 -6.94 -2.32 3.46
C ASP A 65 -6.54 -3.57 4.27
N ASP A 66 -5.34 -4.10 4.01
CA ASP A 66 -4.85 -5.33 4.62
C ASP A 66 -3.30 -5.31 4.68
N ASP A 67 -2.74 -4.83 5.77
CA ASP A 67 -1.30 -4.72 5.96
C ASP A 67 -0.61 -6.08 6.09
N GLU A 68 -1.22 -7.06 6.75
CA GLU A 68 -0.69 -8.42 6.88
C GLU A 68 -0.55 -9.09 5.50
N LYS A 69 -1.60 -9.01 4.67
CA LYS A 69 -1.57 -9.56 3.31
C LYS A 69 -0.59 -8.81 2.41
N ILE A 70 -0.46 -7.50 2.57
CA ILE A 70 0.56 -6.71 1.88
C ILE A 70 1.96 -7.19 2.27
N ILE A 71 2.26 -7.32 3.56
CA ILE A 71 3.58 -7.79 4.04
C ILE A 71 3.87 -9.18 3.50
N ARG A 72 2.93 -10.11 3.63
CA ARG A 72 3.08 -11.47 3.12
C ARG A 72 3.36 -11.49 1.61
N TYR A 73 2.65 -10.67 0.84
CA TYR A 73 2.88 -10.55 -0.59
C TYR A 73 4.28 -10.01 -0.92
N LEU A 74 4.74 -8.99 -0.19
CA LEU A 74 6.08 -8.43 -0.36
C LEU A 74 7.15 -9.48 -0.06
N GLU A 75 6.96 -10.27 1.00
CA GLU A 75 7.86 -11.36 1.36
C GLU A 75 7.89 -12.45 0.29
N GLU A 76 6.73 -12.95 -0.13
CA GLU A 76 6.64 -14.01 -1.13
C GLU A 76 7.21 -13.61 -2.50
N GLN A 77 7.10 -12.32 -2.89
CA GLN A 77 7.46 -11.87 -4.24
C GLN A 77 8.81 -11.15 -4.33
N TYR A 78 9.32 -10.60 -3.22
CA TYR A 78 10.49 -9.72 -3.23
C TYR A 78 11.56 -10.07 -2.20
N GLN A 79 11.28 -10.94 -1.22
CA GLN A 79 12.32 -11.48 -0.35
C GLN A 79 13.12 -12.52 -1.13
N LYS A 80 14.38 -12.19 -1.45
CA LYS A 80 15.35 -13.13 -2.06
C LYS A 80 15.97 -14.04 -1.01
#